data_AF-A0A8J2X761-F1
#
_entry.id   AF-A0A8J2X761-F1
#
_cell.length_a   1.000
_cell.length_b   1.000
_cell.length_c   1.000
_cell.angle_alpha   90.00
_cell.angle_beta   90.00
_cell.angle_gamma   90.00
#
_symmetry.space_group_name_H-M   'P 1'
#
loop_
_entity.id
_entity.type
_entity.pdbx_description
1 polymer ?
#
loop_
_entity_poly.entity_id
_entity_poly.type
_entity_poly.pdbx_seq_one_letter_code
_entity_poly.pdbx_strand_id
1 'polypeptide(L)'
;MYEQLGVYKYWLFAPRGEWWIKEQLKGYRLDEDSYRVITDARSEPLQIRLVIEGELISFYPEDNGEKLLIPDELAEALDQETTARLDAEARLEETQQRLADTETLLQQYREQ
;
A
#
# COMPACT_ATOMS: atom_id res chain seq x y z
N MET A 1 -24.99 22.95 3.36
CA MET A 1 -23.99 22.76 4.44
C MET A 1 -22.57 22.62 3.89
N TYR A 2 -22.25 21.64 3.02
CA TYR A 2 -20.90 21.56 2.41
C TYR A 2 -20.61 22.68 1.38
N GLU A 3 -21.62 23.13 0.63
CA GLU A 3 -21.50 24.28 -0.31
C GLU A 3 -21.13 25.58 0.41
N GLN A 4 -21.68 25.80 1.60
CA GLN A 4 -21.44 27.01 2.41
C GLN A 4 -20.05 27.02 3.05
N LEU A 5 -19.38 25.86 3.10
CA LEU A 5 -18.02 25.71 3.61
C LEU A 5 -16.97 25.75 2.49
N GLY A 6 -17.37 25.91 1.22
CA GLY A 6 -16.46 25.95 0.08
C GLY A 6 -15.71 24.63 -0.14
N VAL A 7 -16.27 23.49 0.28
CA VAL A 7 -15.62 22.18 0.12
C VAL A 7 -15.58 21.82 -1.35
N TYR A 8 -14.39 21.88 -1.94
CA TYR A 8 -14.20 21.62 -3.37
C TYR A 8 -14.59 20.20 -3.78
N LYS A 9 -14.38 19.22 -2.90
CA LYS A 9 -14.61 17.81 -3.19
C LYS A 9 -14.91 17.03 -1.92
N TYR A 10 -15.85 16.10 -2.00
CA TYR A 10 -16.11 15.14 -0.92
C TYR A 10 -16.52 13.77 -1.47
N TRP A 11 -16.38 12.76 -0.63
CA TRP A 11 -16.75 11.38 -0.93
C TRP A 11 -17.70 10.87 0.14
N LEU A 12 -18.74 10.16 -0.28
CA LEU A 12 -19.63 9.39 0.59
C LEU A 12 -19.25 7.92 0.43
N PHE A 13 -18.95 7.26 1.55
CA PHE A 13 -18.62 5.85 1.57
C PHE A 13 -19.55 5.10 2.54
N ALA A 14 -20.22 4.09 2.00
CA ALA A 14 -21.17 3.23 2.69
C ALA A 14 -20.61 1.79 2.69
N PRO A 15 -19.79 1.41 3.69
CA PRO A 15 -19.02 0.15 3.68
C PRO A 15 -19.88 -1.12 3.65
N ARG A 16 -21.14 -1.04 4.09
CA ARG A 16 -22.08 -2.17 4.08
C ARG A 16 -23.06 -2.15 2.90
N GLY A 17 -22.92 -1.19 1.98
CA GLY A 17 -23.92 -0.93 0.95
C GLY A 17 -25.23 -0.44 1.55
N GLU A 18 -25.33 0.86 1.79
CA GLU A 18 -26.59 1.45 2.24
C GLU A 18 -27.57 1.54 1.06
N TRP A 19 -28.87 1.34 1.32
CA TRP A 19 -29.93 1.33 0.29
C TRP A 19 -29.94 2.57 -0.62
N TRP A 20 -29.36 3.70 -0.19
CA TRP A 20 -29.26 4.95 -0.93
C TRP A 20 -27.98 5.12 -1.79
N ILE A 21 -26.95 4.29 -1.63
CA ILE A 21 -25.69 4.33 -2.39
C ILE A 21 -25.37 2.90 -2.84
N LYS A 22 -25.88 2.54 -4.01
CA LYS A 22 -25.68 1.20 -4.61
C LYS A 22 -24.20 0.89 -4.89
N GLU A 23 -23.40 1.92 -5.15
CA GLU A 23 -22.02 1.80 -5.60
C GLU A 23 -21.02 1.78 -4.43
N GLN A 24 -21.48 1.81 -3.18
CA GLN A 24 -20.72 1.90 -1.93
C GLN A 24 -19.82 3.14 -1.78
N LEU A 25 -19.31 3.72 -2.87
CA LEU A 25 -18.54 4.96 -2.91
C LEU A 25 -19.16 5.92 -3.92
N LYS A 26 -19.37 7.18 -3.51
CA LYS A 26 -19.86 8.23 -4.40
C LYS A 26 -19.15 9.55 -4.13
N GLY A 27 -18.48 10.08 -5.15
CA GLY A 27 -17.78 11.35 -5.07
C GLY A 27 -18.61 12.50 -5.64
N TYR A 28 -18.40 13.70 -5.09
CA TYR A 28 -18.91 14.94 -5.63
C TYR A 28 -17.80 15.99 -5.69
N ARG A 29 -17.77 16.77 -6.77
CA ARG A 29 -16.86 17.91 -6.96
C ARG A 29 -17.68 19.16 -7.23
N LEU A 30 -17.33 20.26 -6.58
CA LEU A 30 -17.92 21.56 -6.81
C LEU A 30 -17.40 22.09 -8.15
N ASP A 31 -18.32 22.35 -9.07
CA ASP A 31 -18.03 22.93 -10.38
C ASP A 31 -18.92 24.17 -10.57
N GLU A 32 -18.29 25.32 -10.75
CA GLU A 32 -18.90 26.65 -10.74
C GLU A 32 -19.79 26.87 -9.50
N ASP A 33 -21.07 26.52 -9.60
CA ASP A 33 -22.09 26.71 -8.56
C ASP A 33 -22.80 25.41 -8.13
N SER A 34 -22.38 24.24 -8.63
CA SER A 34 -23.09 22.97 -8.34
C SER A 34 -22.16 21.78 -8.18
N TYR A 35 -22.58 20.83 -7.33
CA TYR A 35 -21.87 19.57 -7.18
C TYR A 35 -22.18 18.61 -8.33
N ARG A 36 -21.14 18.20 -9.06
CA ARG A 36 -21.19 17.12 -10.04
C ARG A 36 -20.65 15.82 -9.46
N VAL A 37 -21.25 14.70 -9.86
CA VAL A 37 -20.81 13.35 -9.47
C VAL A 37 -19.45 13.06 -10.10
N ILE A 38 -18.56 12.45 -9.31
CA ILE A 38 -17.28 11.93 -9.78
C ILE A 38 -17.46 10.47 -10.15
N THR A 39 -17.16 10.13 -11.40
CA THR A 39 -17.41 8.79 -11.98
C THR A 39 -16.16 7.93 -12.13
N ASP A 40 -14.97 8.51 -11.96
CA ASP A 40 -13.68 7.85 -12.21
C ASP A 40 -12.95 7.41 -10.93
N ALA A 41 -13.53 7.68 -9.76
CA ALA A 41 -12.93 7.42 -8.45
C ALA A 41 -11.56 8.09 -8.23
N ARG A 42 -11.23 9.16 -8.97
CA ARG A 42 -9.92 9.84 -8.88
C ARG A 42 -10.03 11.15 -8.14
N SER A 43 -8.97 11.53 -7.45
CA SER A 43 -8.84 12.81 -6.74
C SER A 43 -7.67 13.60 -7.29
N GLU A 44 -7.93 14.53 -8.23
CA GLU A 44 -6.89 15.36 -8.85
C GLU A 44 -6.04 16.14 -7.81
N PRO A 45 -6.61 16.78 -6.77
CA PRO A 45 -5.80 17.53 -5.81
C PRO A 45 -4.86 16.67 -4.98
N LEU A 46 -5.21 15.40 -4.77
CA LEU A 46 -4.42 14.45 -4.00
C LEU A 46 -3.60 13.50 -4.89
N GLN A 47 -3.83 13.52 -6.20
CA GLN A 47 -3.25 12.58 -7.17
C GLN A 47 -3.40 11.12 -6.71
N ILE A 48 -4.59 10.75 -6.22
CA ILE A 48 -4.92 9.38 -5.79
C ILE A 48 -6.17 8.86 -6.48
N ARG A 49 -6.23 7.54 -6.64
CA ARG A 49 -7.42 6.77 -6.99
C ARG A 49 -7.96 6.06 -5.76
N LEU A 50 -9.27 6.09 -5.59
CA LEU A 50 -9.98 5.40 -4.53
C LEU A 50 -10.50 4.08 -5.09
N VAL A 51 -10.29 2.98 -4.37
CA VAL A 51 -10.79 1.65 -4.71
C VAL A 51 -11.44 1.05 -3.49
N ILE A 52 -12.59 0.39 -3.68
CA ILE A 52 -13.30 -0.28 -2.60
C ILE A 52 -12.73 -1.67 -2.43
N GLU A 53 -12.22 -1.97 -1.23
CA GLU A 53 -11.69 -3.28 -0.86
C GLU A 53 -12.46 -3.80 0.35
N GLY A 54 -13.53 -4.55 0.08
CA GLY A 54 -14.45 -5.00 1.13
C GLY A 54 -15.12 -3.82 1.82
N GLU A 55 -14.91 -3.69 3.14
CA GLU A 55 -15.46 -2.61 3.95
C GLU A 55 -14.53 -1.38 4.05
N LEU A 56 -13.42 -1.37 3.32
CA LEU A 56 -12.43 -0.30 3.34
C LEU A 56 -12.36 0.45 2.00
N ILE A 57 -11.86 1.68 2.06
CA ILE A 57 -11.41 2.43 0.89
C ILE A 57 -9.88 2.38 0.89
N SER A 58 -9.33 1.81 -0.16
CA SER A 58 -7.89 1.80 -0.41
C SER A 58 -7.53 2.95 -1.34
N PHE A 59 -6.40 3.59 -1.03
CA PHE A 59 -5.89 4.73 -1.80
C PHE A 59 -4.66 4.31 -2.60
N TYR A 60 -4.66 4.66 -3.88
CA TYR A 60 -3.55 4.36 -4.80
C TYR A 60 -3.05 5.67 -5.40
N PRO A 61 -1.83 6.11 -5.12
CA PRO A 61 -1.21 7.24 -5.80
C PRO A 61 -1.18 7.01 -7.31
N GLU A 62 -1.34 8.09 -8.08
CA GLU A 62 -1.32 8.02 -9.54
C GLU A 62 0.11 7.90 -10.11
N ASP A 63 1.14 8.13 -9.30
CA ASP A 63 2.54 8.08 -9.72
C ASP A 63 3.09 6.65 -9.88
N ASN A 64 2.91 5.80 -8.87
CA ASN A 64 3.41 4.42 -8.83
C ASN A 64 2.29 3.38 -8.84
N GLY A 65 1.06 3.77 -8.47
CA GLY A 65 -0.07 2.85 -8.37
C GLY A 65 0.03 1.84 -7.22
N GLU A 66 0.92 2.04 -6.25
CA GLU A 66 1.06 1.18 -5.08
C GLU A 66 0.01 1.55 -4.02
N LYS A 67 -0.50 0.55 -3.29
CA LYS A 67 -1.48 0.81 -2.23
C LYS A 67 -0.82 1.64 -1.11
N LEU A 68 -1.44 2.76 -0.74
CA LEU A 68 -1.11 3.44 0.52
C LEU A 68 -1.59 2.58 1.67
N LEU A 69 -0.63 1.96 2.34
CA LEU A 69 -0.89 1.10 3.49
C LEU A 69 -1.49 1.92 4.64
N ILE A 70 -2.50 1.34 5.28
CA ILE A 70 -2.97 1.86 6.57
C ILE A 70 -1.92 1.53 7.66
N PRO A 71 -1.94 2.20 8.82
CA PRO A 71 -0.90 2.02 9.85
C PRO A 71 -0.65 0.56 10.26
N ASP A 72 -1.71 -0.25 10.37
CA ASP A 72 -1.59 -1.68 10.73
C ASP A 72 -0.92 -2.49 9.61
N GLU A 73 -1.33 -2.27 8.35
CA GLU A 73 -0.71 -2.90 7.16
C GLU A 73 0.76 -2.47 7.02
N LEU A 74 1.09 -1.21 7.32
CA LEU A 74 2.46 -0.70 7.29
C LEU A 74 3.32 -1.37 8.36
N ALA A 75 2.79 -1.54 9.57
CA ALA A 75 3.47 -2.21 10.66
C ALA A 75 3.76 -3.68 10.31
N GLU A 76 2.77 -4.37 9.73
CA GLU A 76 2.93 -5.76 9.26
C GLU A 76 3.98 -5.86 8.14
N ALA A 77 3.92 -4.98 7.14
CA ALA A 77 4.89 -4.97 6.05
C ALA A 77 6.32 -4.72 6.56
N LEU A 78 6.48 -3.84 7.56
CA LEU A 78 7.79 -3.56 8.16
C LEU A 78 8.34 -4.76 8.95
N ASP A 79 7.49 -5.47 9.68
CA ASP A 79 7.87 -6.68 10.42
C ASP A 79 8.31 -7.82 9.48
N GLN A 80 7.55 -8.01 8.39
CA GLN A 80 7.88 -8.98 7.35
C GLN A 80 9.21 -8.66 6.67
N GLU A 81 9.44 -7.41 6.27
CA GLU A 81 10.70 -6.98 5.65
C GLU A 81 11.88 -7.15 6.61
N THR A 82 11.69 -6.81 7.89
CA THR A 82 12.73 -6.98 8.91
C THR A 82 13.10 -8.45 9.09
N THR A 83 12.11 -9.32 9.18
CA THR A 83 12.31 -10.77 9.31
C THR A 83 13.00 -11.34 8.07
N ALA A 84 12.54 -10.98 6.88
CA ALA A 84 13.13 -11.43 5.62
C ALA A 84 14.60 -11.01 5.50
N ARG A 85 14.93 -9.79 5.94
CA ARG A 85 16.30 -9.30 5.94
C ARG A 85 17.19 -10.08 6.91
N LEU A 86 16.74 -10.31 8.14
CA LEU A 86 17.48 -11.10 9.14
C LEU A 86 17.72 -12.53 8.66
N ASP A 87 16.71 -13.17 8.05
CA ASP A 87 16.84 -14.50 7.47
C ASP A 87 17.83 -14.54 6.30
N ALA A 88 17.83 -13.51 5.45
CA ALA A 88 18.78 -13.39 4.35
C ALA A 88 20.22 -13.20 4.86
N GLU A 89 20.41 -12.36 5.88
CA GLU A 89 21.71 -12.15 6.54
C GLU A 89 22.22 -13.46 7.16
N ALA A 90 21.40 -14.18 7.92
CA ALA A 90 21.77 -15.45 8.53
C ALA A 90 22.15 -16.53 7.50
N ARG A 91 21.43 -16.61 6.38
CA ARG A 91 21.76 -17.54 5.28
C ARG A 91 23.07 -17.18 4.60
N LEU A 92 23.37 -15.88 4.48
CA LEU A 92 24.63 -15.42 3.90
C LEU A 92 25.80 -15.81 4.81
N GLU A 93 25.68 -15.58 6.12
CA GLU A 93 26.69 -15.98 7.11
C GLU A 93 26.93 -17.49 7.12
N GLU A 94 25.87 -18.31 7.12
CA GLU A 94 25.99 -19.76 7.05
C GLU A 94 26.71 -20.21 5.78
N THR A 95 26.38 -19.60 4.64
CA THR A 95 27.01 -19.91 3.35
C THR A 95 28.50 -19.54 3.38
N GLN A 96 28.85 -18.37 3.93
CA GLN A 96 30.23 -17.94 4.08
C GLN A 96 31.03 -18.88 4.98
N GLN A 97 30.46 -19.30 6.11
CA GLN A 97 31.12 -20.24 7.01
C GLN A 97 31.40 -21.58 6.32
N ARG A 98 30.40 -22.13 5.62
CA ARG A 98 30.55 -23.39 4.86
C ARG A 98 31.61 -23.28 3.77
N LEU A 99 31.70 -22.15 3.09
CA LEU A 99 32.75 -21.89 2.10
C LEU A 99 34.13 -21.86 2.75
N ALA A 100 34.30 -21.10 3.83
CA ALA A 100 35.57 -21.01 4.56
C ALA A 100 36.03 -22.38 5.10
N ASP A 101 35.11 -23.17 5.67
CA ASP A 101 35.41 -24.52 6.15
C ASP A 101 35.83 -25.44 4.99
N THR A 102 35.15 -25.34 3.84
CA THR A 102 35.47 -26.11 2.63
C THR A 102 36.84 -25.73 2.08
N GLU A 103 37.15 -24.43 2.01
CA GLU A 103 38.45 -23.93 1.57
C GLU A 103 39.58 -24.41 2.47
N THR A 104 39.37 -24.36 3.79
CA THR A 104 40.32 -24.86 4.79
C THR A 104 40.59 -26.35 4.59
N LEU A 105 39.55 -27.16 4.40
CA LEU A 105 39.69 -28.60 4.16
C LEU A 105 40.45 -28.90 2.87
N LEU A 106 40.13 -28.20 1.78
CA LEU A 106 40.84 -28.36 0.49
C LEU A 106 42.31 -27.98 0.60
N GLN A 107 42.64 -26.98 1.40
CA GLN A 107 44.03 -26.57 1.61
C GLN A 107 44.81 -27.64 2.37
N GLN A 108 44.24 -28.20 3.44
CA GLN A 108 44.84 -29.34 4.16
C GLN A 108 45.09 -30.54 3.25
N TYR A 109 44.17 -30.85 2.33
CA TYR A 109 44.36 -31.93 1.35
C TYR A 109 45.44 -31.65 0.30
N ARG A 110 45.75 -30.39 -0.03
CA ARG A 110 46.85 -30.05 -0.95
C ARG A 110 48.23 -30.15 -0.30
N GLU A 111 48.30 -30.03 1.02
CA GLU A 111 49.56 -30.04 1.78
C GLU A 111 49.98 -31.45 2.22
N GLN A 112 49.15 -32.48 1.98
CA GLN A 112 49.49 -33.92 2.11
C GLN A 112 49.95 -34.52 0.79
#